data_AF-A0A8T3RDB0-F1
#
_entry.id   AF-A0A8T3RDB0-F1
#
_cell.length_a   1.000
_cell.length_b   1.000
_cell.length_c   1.000
_cell.angle_alpha   90.00
_cell.angle_beta   90.00
_cell.angle_gamma   90.00
#
_symmetry.space_group_name_H-M   'P 1'
#
loop_
_entity.id
_entity.type
_entity.pdbx_description
1 polymer ?
#
loop_
_entity_poly.entity_id
_entity_poly.type
_entity_poly.pdbx_seq_one_letter_code
_entity_poly.pdbx_strand_id
1 'polypeptide(L)'
;VCILAGSAEQAEQIDDLLWTHKDISFLPHQRWDEHPDPETPILIGWQGERPPAEIVVNLSAAAPSGPFERLIEVVDCDPAQREEARGRYRTYRQAGCTLETHRLHAAHERSGAS
;
A
#
# COMPACT_ATOMS: atom_id res chain seq x y z
N VAL A 1 0.39 -1.58 -10.18
CA VAL A 1 0.26 -1.63 -8.70
C VAL A 1 -0.38 -0.34 -8.23
N CYS A 2 -1.27 -0.41 -7.25
CA CYS A 2 -1.84 0.77 -6.61
C CYS A 2 -1.53 0.76 -5.10
N ILE A 3 -1.07 1.87 -4.55
CA ILE A 3 -0.85 2.07 -3.12
C ILE A 3 -1.92 3.05 -2.62
N LEU A 4 -2.70 2.63 -1.62
CA LEU A 4 -3.71 3.46 -0.97
C LEU A 4 -3.17 3.93 0.37
N ALA A 5 -2.74 5.19 0.41
CA ALA A 5 -2.35 5.88 1.63
C ALA A 5 -3.57 6.28 2.47
N GLY A 6 -3.38 6.41 3.77
CA GLY A 6 -4.39 6.89 4.71
C GLY A 6 -4.54 8.42 4.74
N SER A 7 -3.58 9.17 4.19
CA SER A 7 -3.65 10.63 4.08
C SER A 7 -2.81 11.17 2.93
N ALA A 8 -3.01 12.45 2.59
CA ALA A 8 -2.21 13.16 1.59
C ALA A 8 -0.73 13.21 1.96
N GLU A 9 -0.44 13.45 3.23
CA GLU A 9 0.91 13.52 3.79
C GLU A 9 1.59 12.15 3.72
N GLN A 10 0.87 11.07 4.01
CA GLN A 10 1.42 9.72 3.88
C GLN A 10 1.68 9.37 2.41
N ALA A 11 0.81 9.80 1.48
CA ALA A 11 1.05 9.60 0.04
C ALA A 11 2.33 10.30 -0.43
N GLU A 12 2.58 11.53 0.03
CA GLU A 12 3.81 12.28 -0.26
C GLU A 12 5.04 11.58 0.33
N GLN A 13 4.97 11.11 1.57
CA GLN A 13 6.06 10.34 2.18
C GLN A 13 6.38 9.06 1.40
N ILE A 14 5.37 8.37 0.88
CA ILE A 14 5.56 7.15 0.07
C ILE A 14 6.24 7.48 -1.26
N ASP A 15 5.83 8.57 -1.92
CA ASP A 15 6.46 9.06 -3.16
C ASP A 15 7.96 9.31 -2.94
N ASP A 16 8.30 10.11 -1.92
CA ASP A 16 9.69 10.38 -1.55
C ASP A 16 10.48 9.11 -1.20
N LEU A 17 9.87 8.18 -0.46
CA LEU A 17 10.51 6.92 -0.10
C LEU A 17 10.77 6.04 -1.32
N LEU A 18 9.84 5.94 -2.26
CA LEU A 18 10.03 5.17 -3.48
C LEU A 18 11.11 5.78 -4.39
N TRP A 19 11.27 7.11 -4.37
CA TRP A 19 12.39 7.78 -5.04
C TRP A 19 13.75 7.50 -4.39
N THR A 20 13.79 7.38 -3.07
CA THR A 20 15.04 7.26 -2.30
C THR A 20 15.46 5.82 -1.99
N HIS A 21 14.59 4.82 -2.25
CA HIS A 21 14.85 3.42 -1.91
C HIS A 21 15.83 2.72 -2.89
N LYS A 22 17.13 2.93 -2.64
CA LYS A 22 18.34 2.17 -3.06
C LYS A 22 18.80 2.21 -4.54
N ASP A 23 20.13 2.31 -4.64
CA ASP A 23 21.04 2.55 -5.78
C ASP A 23 20.89 1.75 -7.09
N ILE A 24 19.93 0.83 -7.25
CA ILE A 24 19.96 -0.09 -8.41
C ILE A 24 18.62 -0.36 -9.09
N SER A 25 17.51 0.26 -8.67
CA SER A 25 16.23 0.09 -9.36
C SER A 25 15.35 1.32 -9.22
N PHE A 26 15.27 2.09 -10.32
CA PHE A 26 14.26 3.11 -10.50
C PHE A 26 12.88 2.45 -10.49
N LEU A 27 12.00 2.89 -9.58
CA LEU A 27 10.60 2.48 -9.53
C LEU A 27 9.76 3.65 -10.06
N PRO A 28 9.38 3.68 -11.36
CA PRO A 28 8.53 4.75 -11.85
C PRO A 28 7.19 4.72 -11.11
N HIS A 29 6.85 5.85 -10.51
CA HIS A 29 5.62 6.00 -9.76
C HIS A 29 5.10 7.43 -9.92
N GLN A 30 3.80 7.58 -9.68
CA GLN A 30 3.15 8.88 -9.62
C GLN A 30 2.09 8.85 -8.55
N ARG A 31 1.90 9.98 -7.90
CA ARG A 31 0.68 10.25 -7.15
C ARG A 31 -0.50 10.31 -8.11
N TRP A 32 -1.65 9.82 -7.64
CA TRP A 32 -2.92 9.99 -8.31
C TRP A 32 -3.23 11.48 -8.46
N ASP A 33 -3.45 11.92 -9.70
CA ASP A 33 -4.21 13.11 -10.06
C ASP A 33 -5.36 12.72 -11.01
N GLU A 34 -6.10 13.67 -11.57
CA GLU A 34 -7.24 13.36 -12.47
C GLU A 34 -6.82 12.58 -13.74
N HIS A 35 -5.52 12.55 -14.09
CA HIS A 35 -5.01 12.02 -15.35
C HIS A 35 -3.68 11.25 -15.17
N PRO A 36 -3.71 10.10 -14.49
CA PRO A 36 -2.50 9.29 -14.33
C PRO A 36 -1.98 8.81 -15.69
N ASP A 37 -0.67 8.95 -15.92
CA ASP A 37 0.00 8.33 -17.07
C ASP A 37 -0.24 6.81 -17.05
N PRO A 38 -0.88 6.23 -18.10
CA PRO A 38 -1.20 4.81 -18.16
C PRO A 38 0.04 3.89 -18.15
N GLU A 39 1.22 4.41 -18.50
CA GLU A 39 2.48 3.65 -18.50
C GLU A 39 3.14 3.61 -17.12
N THR A 40 2.64 4.38 -16.14
CA THR A 40 3.24 4.39 -14.80
C THR A 40 2.82 3.15 -14.00
N PRO A 41 3.76 2.26 -13.62
CA PRO A 41 3.43 0.97 -13.05
C PRO A 41 2.96 1.04 -11.58
N ILE A 42 3.24 2.14 -10.87
CA ILE A 42 2.89 2.34 -9.46
C ILE A 42 2.13 3.65 -9.30
N LEU A 43 0.88 3.56 -8.84
CA LEU A 43 0.02 4.70 -8.58
C LEU A 43 -0.21 4.86 -7.08
N ILE A 44 -0.01 6.06 -6.54
CA ILE A 44 -0.16 6.35 -5.10
C ILE A 44 -1.37 7.26 -4.90
N GLY A 45 -2.43 6.75 -4.29
CA GLY A 45 -3.65 7.52 -3.99
C GLY A 45 -3.92 7.60 -2.50
N TRP A 46 -4.66 8.63 -2.07
CA TRP A 46 -5.13 8.76 -0.68
C TRP A 46 -6.63 9.08 -0.59
N GLN A 47 -7.24 9.54 -1.68
CA GLN A 47 -8.66 9.84 -1.81
C GLN A 47 -9.11 9.60 -3.25
N GLY A 48 -10.43 9.60 -3.44
CA GLY A 48 -11.05 9.37 -4.74
C GLY A 48 -11.31 7.89 -5.03
N GLU A 49 -11.95 7.64 -6.16
CA GLU A 49 -12.04 6.29 -6.72
C GLU A 49 -10.63 5.79 -7.06
N ARG A 50 -10.37 4.49 -6.96
CA ARG A 50 -9.04 3.92 -7.24
C ARG A 50 -8.92 3.53 -8.75
N PRO A 51 -7.75 3.40 -9.44
CA PRO A 51 -7.76 3.02 -10.83
C PRO A 51 -7.80 1.48 -10.87
N PRO A 52 -8.11 0.88 -12.02
CA PRO A 52 -7.90 -0.55 -12.18
C PRO A 52 -6.43 -0.91 -11.89
N ALA A 53 -6.23 -1.92 -11.04
CA ALA A 53 -4.90 -2.42 -10.72
C ALA A 53 -5.02 -3.87 -10.23
N GLU A 54 -4.12 -4.73 -10.72
CA GLU A 54 -4.05 -6.15 -10.33
C GLU A 54 -3.67 -6.32 -8.85
N ILE A 55 -2.72 -5.50 -8.39
CA ILE A 55 -2.21 -5.52 -7.01
C ILE A 55 -2.53 -4.19 -6.33
N VAL A 56 -3.17 -4.28 -5.17
CA VAL A 56 -3.44 -3.16 -4.27
C VAL A 56 -2.66 -3.34 -2.98
N VAL A 57 -1.93 -2.31 -2.56
CA VAL A 57 -1.32 -2.19 -1.22
C VAL A 57 -2.16 -1.20 -0.44
N ASN A 58 -2.84 -1.66 0.61
CA ASN A 58 -3.69 -0.82 1.43
C ASN A 58 -3.00 -0.43 2.73
N LEU A 59 -2.75 0.86 2.90
CA LEU A 59 -2.26 1.50 4.12
C LEU A 59 -3.35 2.37 4.79
N SER A 60 -4.52 2.47 4.15
CA SER A 60 -5.65 3.27 4.62
C SER A 60 -6.54 2.48 5.60
N ALA A 61 -7.42 3.19 6.31
CA ALA A 61 -8.36 2.58 7.24
C ALA A 61 -9.51 1.82 6.54
N ALA A 62 -9.84 2.20 5.30
CA ALA A 62 -10.96 1.65 4.55
C ALA A 62 -10.55 0.42 3.73
N ALA A 63 -11.50 -0.50 3.50
CA ALA A 63 -11.30 -1.57 2.54
C ALA A 63 -11.35 -1.00 1.11
N PRO A 64 -10.43 -1.38 0.21
CA PRO A 64 -10.46 -0.91 -1.17
C PRO A 64 -11.68 -1.44 -1.91
N SER A 65 -12.26 -0.59 -2.75
CA SER A 65 -13.29 -0.98 -3.70
C SER A 65 -12.68 -1.43 -5.05
N GLY A 66 -13.53 -2.03 -5.88
CA GLY A 66 -13.18 -2.41 -7.25
C GLY A 66 -12.34 -3.69 -7.36
N PRO A 67 -12.21 -4.25 -8.58
CA PRO A 67 -11.57 -5.54 -8.80
C PRO A 67 -10.05 -5.47 -8.65
N PHE A 68 -9.48 -6.40 -7.89
CA PHE A 68 -8.04 -6.64 -7.79
C PHE A 68 -7.81 -8.15 -7.72
N GLU A 69 -6.65 -8.61 -8.17
CA GLU A 69 -6.25 -10.01 -8.06
C GLU A 69 -5.57 -10.29 -6.71
N ARG A 70 -4.85 -9.30 -6.19
CA ARG A 70 -4.14 -9.42 -4.91
C ARG A 70 -4.29 -8.13 -4.10
N LEU A 71 -4.63 -8.30 -2.83
CA LEU A 71 -4.62 -7.25 -1.82
C LEU A 71 -3.55 -7.52 -0.78
N ILE A 72 -2.69 -6.53 -0.55
CA ILE A 72 -1.70 -6.52 0.52
C ILE A 72 -2.19 -5.53 1.57
N GLU A 73 -2.56 -6.04 2.74
CA GLU A 73 -2.92 -5.23 3.91
C GLU A 73 -1.70 -5.08 4.82
N VAL A 74 -1.29 -3.84 5.07
CA VAL A 74 -0.24 -3.55 6.04
C VAL A 74 -0.90 -3.16 7.35
N VAL A 75 -0.57 -3.91 8.41
CA VAL A 75 -1.13 -3.71 9.74
C VAL A 75 0.02 -3.43 10.69
N ASP A 76 0.02 -2.24 11.29
CA ASP A 76 0.99 -1.88 12.32
C ASP A 76 0.70 -2.62 13.64
N CYS A 77 1.66 -2.59 14.56
CA CYS A 77 1.55 -3.12 15.91
C CYS A 77 0.63 -2.29 16.81
N ASP A 78 0.22 -1.08 16.38
CA ASP A 78 -0.68 -0.21 17.13
C ASP A 78 -2.03 -0.91 17.43
N PRO A 79 -2.49 -0.93 18.70
CA PRO A 79 -3.72 -1.62 19.09
C PRO A 79 -4.98 -1.13 18.38
N ALA A 80 -5.11 0.17 18.12
CA ALA A 80 -6.28 0.74 17.45
C ALA A 80 -6.30 0.33 15.97
N GLN A 81 -5.16 0.44 15.28
CA GLN A 81 -5.05 -0.01 13.89
C GLN A 81 -5.29 -1.51 13.72
N ARG A 82 -4.90 -2.32 14.72
CA ARG A 82 -5.19 -3.75 14.73
C ARG A 82 -6.67 -4.08 14.83
N GLU A 83 -7.46 -3.29 15.55
CA GLU A 83 -8.91 -3.53 15.62
C GLU A 83 -9.59 -3.19 14.29
N GLU A 84 -9.21 -2.08 13.66
CA GLU A 84 -9.68 -1.73 12.33
C GLU A 84 -9.31 -2.80 11.29
N ALA A 85 -8.06 -3.28 11.33
CA ALA A 85 -7.60 -4.36 10.47
C ALA A 85 -8.38 -5.67 10.67
N ARG A 86 -8.81 -5.99 11.89
CA ARG A 86 -9.70 -7.14 12.15
C ARG A 86 -11.06 -6.97 11.47
N GLY A 87 -11.59 -5.75 11.43
CA GLY A 87 -12.80 -5.42 10.67
C GLY A 87 -12.65 -5.72 9.18
N ARG A 88 -11.57 -5.23 8.56
CA ARG A 88 -11.26 -5.49 7.15
C ARG A 88 -11.02 -6.98 6.88
N TYR A 89 -10.27 -7.67 7.74
CA TYR A 89 -10.03 -9.11 7.65
C TYR A 89 -11.35 -9.92 7.61
N ARG A 90 -12.31 -9.58 8.47
CA ARG A 90 -13.64 -10.21 8.46
C ARG A 90 -14.38 -9.97 7.15
N THR A 91 -14.31 -8.74 6.63
CA THR A 91 -14.92 -8.35 5.36
C THR A 91 -14.37 -9.19 4.20
N TYR A 92 -13.04 -9.30 4.08
CA TYR A 92 -12.41 -10.11 3.02
C TYR A 92 -12.72 -11.60 3.17
N ARG A 93 -12.77 -12.12 4.40
CA ARG A 93 -13.16 -13.51 4.65
C ARG A 93 -14.59 -13.79 4.18
N GLN A 94 -15.52 -12.87 4.46
CA GLN A 94 -16.91 -12.99 4.02
C GLN A 94 -17.07 -12.87 2.51
N ALA A 95 -16.21 -12.07 1.86
CA ALA A 95 -16.13 -11.97 0.41
C ALA A 95 -15.48 -13.20 -0.27
N GLY A 96 -15.03 -14.20 0.49
CA GLY A 96 -14.44 -15.43 -0.05
C GLY A 96 -12.97 -15.30 -0.45
N CYS A 97 -12.28 -14.25 -0.03
CA CYS A 97 -10.85 -14.10 -0.30
C CYS A 97 -10.03 -15.18 0.41
N THR A 98 -9.00 -15.69 -0.27
CA THR A 98 -7.94 -16.48 0.37
C THR A 98 -7.06 -15.55 1.20
N LEU A 99 -7.03 -15.76 2.52
CA LEU A 99 -6.31 -14.89 3.45
C LEU A 99 -5.04 -15.56 3.95
N GLU A 100 -3.91 -14.92 3.70
CA GLU A 100 -2.60 -15.29 4.25
C GLU A 100 -2.08 -14.19 5.16
N THR A 101 -1.35 -14.56 6.20
CA THR A 101 -0.75 -13.62 7.15
C THR A 101 0.74 -13.85 7.23
N HIS A 102 1.50 -12.83 6.83
CA HIS A 102 2.95 -12.85 6.83
C HIS A 102 3.46 -11.93 7.93
N ARG A 103 4.31 -12.45 8.83
CA ARG A 103 5.00 -11.61 9.82
C ARG A 103 6.26 -11.06 9.20
N LEU A 104 6.25 -9.76 8.94
CA LEU A 104 7.44 -9.04 8.52
C LEU A 104 8.22 -8.60 9.77
N HIS A 105 9.50 -8.94 9.82
CA HIS A 105 10.42 -8.37 10.80
C HIS A 105 11.04 -7.12 10.18
N ALA A 106 11.14 -6.03 10.95
CA ALA A 106 11.90 -4.87 10.50
C ALA A 106 13.33 -5.33 10.16
N ALA A 107 13.77 -5.03 8.94
CA ALA A 107 15.14 -5.35 8.53
C ALA A 107 16.10 -4.58 9.45
N HIS A 108 17.01 -5.29 10.11
CA HIS A 108 18.15 -4.65 10.78
C HIS A 108 18.96 -3.89 9.72
N GLU A 109 19.07 -2.57 9.88
CA GLU A 109 20.06 -1.79 9.15
C GLU A 109 21.44 -2.34 9.54
N ARG A 110 22.19 -2.89 8.57
CA ARG A 110 23.60 -3.17 8.79
C ARG A 110 24.31 -1.83 8.89
N SER A 111 24.81 -1.55 10.08
CA SER A 111 25.77 -0.48 10.37
C SER A 111 26.87 -0.47 9.30
N GLY A 112 26.81 0.53 8.42
CA GLY A 112 27.87 0.86 7.47
C GLY A 112 28.75 1.93 8.07
N ALA A 113 29.59 1.56 9.03
CA ALA A 113 30.74 2.34 9.45
C ALA A 113 32.01 1.61 9.00
N SER A 114 32.62 2.09 7.92
CA SER A 114 34.06 2.06 7.65
C SER A 114 34.39 3.09 6.59
#